data_AF-A0A0F4UWJ4-F1
#
_entry.id   AF-A0A0F4UWJ4-F1
#
_cell.length_a   1.000
_cell.length_b   1.000
_cell.length_c   1.000
_cell.angle_alpha   90.00
_cell.angle_beta   90.00
_cell.angle_gamma   90.00
#
_symmetry.space_group_name_H-M   'P 1'
#
loop_
_entity.id
_entity.type
_entity.pdbx_description
1 polymer ?
#
loop_
_entity_poly.entity_id
_entity_poly.type
_entity_poly.pdbx_seq_one_letter_code
_entity_poly.pdbx_strand_id
1 'polypeptide(L)'
;MAVAVMATAPTWTSAAEPAKGETMPMPSEEMDPSKMGGMKQMGGMSMTGDVDYDFAANMRMHHQMAVEMSQAELKNGKNPKMLRMAKDIIAAQKKEIAVFDQWIKANKKP
;
A
#
# COMPACT_ATOMS: atom_id res chain seq x y z
N MET A 1 30.22 -17.24 -33.73
CA MET A 1 29.97 -18.15 -32.59
C MET A 1 29.03 -17.43 -31.63
N ALA A 2 27.82 -17.95 -31.44
CA ALA A 2 26.82 -17.38 -30.55
C ALA A 2 26.95 -18.05 -29.17
N VAL A 3 27.08 -17.26 -28.11
CA VAL A 3 27.05 -17.76 -26.73
C VAL A 3 25.67 -17.44 -26.17
N ALA A 4 24.83 -18.48 -26.07
CA ALA A 4 23.53 -18.41 -25.44
C ALA A 4 23.70 -18.40 -23.91
N VAL A 5 23.15 -17.40 -23.25
CA VAL A 5 23.06 -17.35 -21.79
C VAL A 5 21.80 -18.10 -21.38
N MET A 6 21.94 -19.33 -20.89
CA MET A 6 20.85 -20.06 -20.26
C MET A 6 20.69 -19.59 -18.82
N ALA A 7 19.65 -18.80 -18.56
CA ALA A 7 19.20 -18.50 -17.21
C ALA A 7 18.33 -19.67 -16.71
N THR A 8 18.82 -20.46 -15.76
CA THR A 8 18.02 -21.46 -15.06
C THR A 8 17.38 -20.81 -13.84
N ALA A 9 16.07 -20.58 -13.89
CA ALA A 9 15.29 -20.18 -12.72
C ALA A 9 15.10 -21.38 -11.77
N PRO A 10 15.14 -21.19 -10.43
CA PRO A 10 14.81 -22.24 -9.49
C PRO A 10 13.29 -22.50 -9.50
N THR A 11 12.93 -23.74 -9.80
CA THR A 11 11.55 -24.24 -9.65
C THR A 11 11.24 -24.40 -8.17
N TRP A 12 10.44 -23.49 -7.61
CA TRP A 12 9.85 -23.68 -6.29
C TRP A 12 8.66 -24.62 -6.43
N THR A 13 8.85 -25.90 -6.07
CA THR A 13 7.74 -26.82 -5.87
C THR A 13 7.08 -26.51 -4.54
N SER A 14 5.84 -26.01 -4.55
CA SER A 14 5.02 -25.89 -3.36
C SER A 14 4.30 -27.22 -3.15
N ALA A 15 4.77 -28.02 -2.20
CA ALA A 15 4.00 -29.13 -1.64
C ALA A 15 3.27 -28.60 -0.41
N ALA A 16 2.03 -28.12 -0.61
CA ALA A 16 1.11 -27.89 0.49
C ALA A 16 0.20 -29.12 0.61
N GLU A 17 0.42 -29.91 1.66
CA GLU A 17 -0.49 -30.97 2.07
C GLU A 17 -1.81 -30.35 2.57
N PRO A 18 -2.98 -30.95 2.27
CA PRO A 18 -4.24 -30.47 2.82
C PRO A 18 -4.35 -30.87 4.29
N ALA A 19 -4.25 -29.88 5.19
CA ALA A 19 -4.64 -30.06 6.58
C ALA A 19 -6.13 -30.45 6.64
N LYS A 20 -6.41 -31.66 7.13
CA LYS A 20 -7.76 -32.12 7.46
C LYS A 20 -8.40 -31.13 8.42
N GLY A 21 -9.53 -30.55 8.00
CA GLY A 21 -10.34 -29.67 8.83
C GLY A 21 -10.99 -30.44 9.97
N GLU A 22 -10.55 -30.17 11.20
CA GLU A 22 -11.35 -30.38 12.40
C GLU A 22 -12.16 -29.11 12.65
N THR A 23 -13.46 -29.19 12.37
CA THR A 23 -14.42 -28.13 12.70
C THR A 23 -14.64 -28.15 14.21
N MET A 24 -14.03 -27.21 14.93
CA MET A 24 -14.44 -26.88 16.30
C MET A 24 -15.80 -26.17 16.23
N PRO A 25 -16.83 -26.60 16.99
CA PRO A 25 -18.07 -25.85 17.09
C PRO A 25 -17.79 -24.52 17.80
N MET A 26 -17.96 -23.40 17.09
CA MET A 26 -18.03 -22.08 17.72
C MET A 26 -19.25 -22.06 18.65
N PRO A 27 -19.12 -21.63 19.92
CA PRO A 27 -20.29 -21.37 20.73
C PRO A 27 -21.09 -20.25 20.09
N SER A 28 -22.38 -20.49 19.84
CA SER A 28 -23.35 -19.50 19.37
C SER A 28 -23.69 -18.49 20.47
N GLU A 29 -22.67 -17.91 21.13
CA GLU A 29 -22.84 -16.66 21.84
C GLU A 29 -22.98 -15.58 20.78
N GLU A 30 -24.14 -14.93 20.80
CA GLU A 30 -24.53 -13.82 19.93
C GLU A 30 -23.32 -12.92 19.66
N MET A 31 -22.87 -12.89 18.40
CA MET A 31 -21.86 -11.96 17.95
C MET A 31 -22.40 -10.55 18.18
N ASP A 32 -22.00 -9.93 19.29
CA ASP A 32 -22.29 -8.55 19.60
C ASP A 32 -21.75 -7.66 18.46
N PRO A 33 -22.63 -7.01 17.66
CA PRO A 33 -22.21 -6.17 16.55
C PRO A 33 -21.34 -4.99 17.02
N SER A 34 -21.35 -4.68 18.32
CA SER A 34 -20.51 -3.65 18.95
C SER A 34 -19.03 -4.05 19.00
N LYS A 35 -18.69 -5.34 18.90
CA LYS A 35 -17.29 -5.83 18.89
C LYS A 35 -16.69 -5.90 17.47
N MET A 36 -17.47 -5.73 16.42
CA MET A 36 -17.00 -5.51 15.04
C MET A 36 -16.60 -4.05 14.73
N GLY A 37 -16.68 -3.15 15.72
CA GLY A 37 -16.39 -1.71 15.54
C GLY A 37 -14.95 -1.38 15.13
N GLY A 38 -14.00 -2.31 15.32
CA GLY A 38 -12.57 -2.11 14.99
C GLY A 38 -12.21 -2.25 13.51
N MET A 39 -13.09 -2.79 12.67
CA MET A 39 -12.80 -3.01 11.24
C MET A 39 -13.28 -1.84 10.34
N LYS A 40 -13.92 -0.81 10.92
CA LYS A 40 -14.60 0.25 10.16
C LYS A 40 -13.67 1.38 9.67
N GLN A 41 -12.40 1.37 10.07
CA GLN A 41 -11.44 2.43 9.74
C GLN A 41 -10.32 1.97 8.77
N MET A 42 -10.61 0.99 7.91
CA MET A 42 -10.04 0.98 6.56
C MET A 42 -11.12 1.45 5.59
N GLY A 43 -11.65 2.66 5.84
CA GLY A 43 -12.55 3.33 4.92
C GLY A 43 -11.78 3.61 3.63
N GLY A 44 -11.78 2.64 2.72
CA GLY A 44 -11.31 2.83 1.36
C GLY A 44 -11.99 4.07 0.80
N MET A 45 -11.20 4.97 0.22
CA MET A 45 -11.72 6.15 -0.45
C MET A 45 -12.85 5.69 -1.38
N SER A 46 -14.04 6.27 -1.24
CA SER A 46 -15.16 5.89 -2.09
C SER A 46 -14.78 6.14 -3.54
N MET A 47 -14.64 5.06 -4.30
CA MET A 47 -14.31 5.14 -5.72
C MET A 47 -15.45 5.91 -6.40
N THR A 48 -15.10 6.95 -7.12
CA THR A 48 -16.05 7.83 -7.81
C THR A 48 -16.58 7.21 -9.09
N GLY A 49 -15.92 6.13 -9.56
CA GLY A 49 -16.18 5.50 -10.86
C GLY A 49 -15.39 6.14 -12.01
N ASP A 50 -14.71 7.26 -11.73
CA ASP A 50 -13.71 7.85 -12.60
C ASP A 50 -12.33 7.33 -12.18
N VAL A 51 -11.84 6.34 -12.91
CA VAL A 51 -10.58 5.64 -12.59
C VAL A 51 -9.36 6.55 -12.58
N ASP A 52 -9.33 7.58 -13.44
CA ASP A 52 -8.22 8.53 -13.48
C ASP A 52 -8.24 9.42 -12.24
N TYR A 53 -9.44 9.90 -11.86
CA TYR A 53 -9.61 10.69 -10.65
C TYR A 53 -9.29 9.88 -9.39
N ASP A 54 -9.82 8.67 -9.29
CA ASP A 54 -9.59 7.78 -8.16
C ASP A 54 -8.10 7.42 -8.05
N PHE A 55 -7.42 7.16 -9.16
CA PHE A 55 -5.97 6.95 -9.17
C PHE A 55 -5.22 8.17 -8.66
N ALA A 56 -5.48 9.37 -9.20
CA ALA A 56 -4.79 10.58 -8.81
C ALA A 56 -5.02 10.91 -7.33
N ALA A 57 -6.26 10.82 -6.85
CA ALA A 57 -6.60 11.09 -5.45
C ALA A 57 -5.95 10.08 -4.49
N ASN A 58 -5.99 8.79 -4.82
CA ASN A 58 -5.38 7.74 -4.01
C ASN A 58 -3.87 7.85 -3.98
N MET A 59 -3.22 8.10 -5.13
CA MET A 59 -1.77 8.28 -5.18
C MET A 59 -1.32 9.54 -4.46
N ARG A 60 -2.05 10.65 -4.58
CA ARG A 60 -1.77 11.86 -3.79
C ARG A 60 -1.75 11.57 -2.30
N MET A 61 -2.73 10.81 -1.79
CA MET A 61 -2.80 10.43 -0.37
C MET A 61 -1.70 9.42 0.02
N HIS A 62 -1.47 8.39 -0.79
CA HIS A 62 -0.41 7.40 -0.57
C HIS A 62 0.97 8.04 -0.48
N HIS A 63 1.27 8.97 -1.39
CA HIS A 63 2.53 9.70 -1.38
C HIS A 63 2.66 10.62 -0.15
N GLN A 64 1.55 11.23 0.29
CA GLN A 64 1.57 12.05 1.51
C GLN A 64 1.93 11.21 2.75
N MET A 65 1.39 9.99 2.87
CA MET A 65 1.75 9.07 3.96
C MET A 65 3.24 8.70 3.93
N ALA A 66 3.79 8.41 2.76
CA ALA A 66 5.21 8.07 2.64
C ALA A 66 6.14 9.28 2.90
N VAL A 67 5.71 10.51 2.60
CA VAL A 67 6.40 11.74 3.05
C VAL A 67 6.42 11.82 4.57
N GLU A 68 5.29 11.60 5.24
CA GLU A 68 5.18 11.65 6.70
C GLU A 68 6.04 10.58 7.39
N MET A 69 6.00 9.34 6.89
CA MET A 69 6.87 8.26 7.37
C MET A 69 8.35 8.58 7.16
N SER A 70 8.70 9.15 6.01
CA SER A 70 10.09 9.56 5.73
C SER A 70 10.54 10.69 6.66
N GLN A 71 9.65 11.63 7.00
CA GLN A 71 9.95 12.67 7.99
C GLN A 71 10.17 12.07 9.40
N ALA A 72 9.39 11.05 9.77
CA ALA A 72 9.59 10.33 11.02
C ALA A 72 10.94 9.61 11.04
N GLU A 73 11.35 8.98 9.93
CA GLU A 73 12.69 8.38 9.78
C GLU A 73 13.79 9.43 9.89
N LEU A 74 13.63 10.62 9.31
CA LEU A 74 14.62 11.70 9.47
C LEU A 74 14.73 12.21 10.91
N LYS A 75 13.65 12.15 11.68
CA LYS A 75 13.62 12.61 13.06
C LYS A 75 14.23 11.60 14.04
N ASN A 76 13.96 10.31 13.82
CA ASN A 76 14.23 9.26 14.81
C ASN A 76 15.21 8.18 14.33
N GLY A 77 15.44 8.10 13.02
CA GLY A 77 16.27 7.10 12.38
C GLY A 77 17.76 7.27 12.68
N LYS A 78 18.50 6.16 12.57
CA LYS A 78 19.93 6.11 12.90
C LYS A 78 20.79 5.60 11.75
N ASN A 79 20.21 4.84 10.83
CA ASN A 79 20.96 4.25 9.73
C ASN A 79 21.20 5.30 8.63
N PRO A 80 22.46 5.66 8.29
CA PRO A 80 22.74 6.70 7.31
C PRO A 80 22.16 6.44 5.92
N LYS A 81 22.09 5.16 5.50
CA LYS A 81 21.49 4.78 4.22
C LYS A 81 19.99 5.01 4.23
N MET A 82 19.30 4.68 5.32
CA MET A 82 17.85 4.90 5.47
C MET A 82 17.52 6.38 5.55
N LEU A 83 18.31 7.16 6.28
CA LEU A 83 18.17 8.61 6.33
C LEU A 83 18.35 9.26 4.94
N ARG A 84 19.29 8.75 4.13
CA ARG A 84 19.43 9.21 2.74
C ARG A 84 18.21 8.86 1.90
N MET A 85 17.74 7.61 1.98
CA MET A 85 16.53 7.18 1.27
C MET A 85 15.31 8.00 1.66
N ALA A 86 15.13 8.32 2.95
CA ALA A 86 14.02 9.17 3.40
C ALA A 86 14.06 10.58 2.79
N LYS A 87 15.25 11.19 2.65
CA LYS A 87 15.40 12.48 1.95
C LYS A 87 15.01 12.36 0.47
N ASP A 88 15.47 11.31 -0.19
CA ASP A 88 15.20 11.06 -1.61
C ASP A 88 13.69 10.84 -1.84
N ILE A 89 13.02 10.06 -0.98
CA ILE A 89 11.57 9.83 -1.02
C ILE A 89 10.81 11.15 -0.84
N ILE A 90 11.15 11.97 0.16
CA ILE A 90 10.48 13.26 0.38
C ILE A 90 10.61 14.16 -0.86
N ALA A 91 11.80 14.22 -1.46
CA ALA A 91 12.05 15.09 -2.61
C ALA A 91 11.30 14.64 -3.86
N ALA A 92 11.23 13.32 -4.12
CA ALA A 92 10.49 12.76 -5.25
C ALA A 92 8.98 12.91 -5.04
N GLN A 93 8.47 12.44 -3.92
CA GLN A 93 7.03 12.33 -3.71
C GLN A 93 6.35 13.68 -3.52
N LYS A 94 7.03 14.71 -2.99
CA LYS A 94 6.49 16.08 -2.99
C LYS A 94 6.27 16.63 -4.40
N LYS A 95 7.11 16.26 -5.37
CA LYS A 95 6.92 16.69 -6.77
C LYS A 95 5.72 15.98 -7.37
N GLU A 96 5.57 14.68 -7.13
CA GLU A 96 4.44 13.89 -7.61
C GLU A 96 3.11 14.34 -6.98
N ILE A 97 3.09 14.65 -5.69
CA ILE A 97 1.92 15.27 -5.02
C ILE A 97 1.52 16.55 -5.74
N ALA A 98 2.47 17.42 -6.09
CA ALA A 98 2.15 18.65 -6.81
C ALA A 98 1.53 18.38 -8.19
N VAL A 99 1.99 17.34 -8.90
CA VAL A 99 1.41 16.90 -10.18
C VAL A 99 -0.03 16.40 -9.98
N PHE A 100 -0.26 15.53 -8.98
CA PHE A 100 -1.60 15.03 -8.69
C PHE A 100 -2.55 16.15 -8.24
N ASP A 101 -2.11 17.04 -7.35
CA ASP A 101 -2.93 18.18 -6.89
C ASP A 101 -3.32 19.10 -8.05
N GLN A 102 -2.40 19.38 -8.98
CA GLN A 102 -2.68 20.17 -10.18
C GLN A 102 -3.68 19.47 -11.09
N TRP A 103 -3.47 18.18 -11.36
CA TRP A 103 -4.35 17.39 -12.21
C TRP A 103 -5.76 17.29 -11.61
N ILE A 104 -5.88 16.97 -10.32
CA ILE A 104 -7.17 16.89 -9.60
C ILE A 104 -7.90 18.22 -9.67
N LYS A 105 -7.19 19.34 -9.43
CA LYS A 105 -7.79 20.69 -9.49
C LYS A 105 -8.32 21.02 -10.89
N ALA A 106 -7.59 20.65 -11.94
CA ALA A 106 -7.98 20.90 -13.33
C ALA A 106 -9.14 20.01 -13.81
N ASN A 107 -9.32 18.84 -13.20
CA ASN A 107 -10.30 17.83 -13.61
C ASN A 107 -11.44 17.64 -12.58
N LYS A 108 -11.65 18.59 -11.66
CA LYS A 108 -12.81 18.56 -10.77
C LYS A 108 -14.09 18.60 -11.60
N LYS A 109 -14.88 17.52 -11.54
CA LYS A 109 -16.25 17.53 -12.05
C LYS A 109 -17.14 18.34 -11.08
N PRO A 110 -18.07 19.15 -11.60
CA PRO A 110 -18.99 19.96 -10.78
C PRO A 110 -19.88 19.10 -9.88
#